data_AF-A0AAD2G637-F1
#
_entry.id   AF-A0AAD2G637-F1
#
_cell.length_a   1.000
_cell.length_b   1.000
_cell.length_c   1.000
_cell.angle_alpha   90.00
_cell.angle_beta   90.00
_cell.angle_gamma   90.00
#
_symmetry.space_group_name_H-M   'P 1'
#
loop_
_entity.id
_entity.type
_entity.pdbx_description
1 polymer ?
#
loop_
_entity_poly.entity_id
_entity_poly.type
_entity_poly.pdbx_seq_one_letter_code
_entity_poly.pdbx_strand_id
1 'polypeptide(L)'
;MLSIPNAHKIRILIAFVSSTIVLVSSVYNVTAIFTRNILHDIILEERRELELTSNLRHSDGTFRNEENYRETTTTTTLGPCKGQSSRKYRTAKNIEIDLWNEIEQALSPSKVVGSDVNTDITYHEQTSKTIKSNISKSRKRQPRKSKGKVNKTQKKGSTPLNDTTIIITTNWMPSVPSTDQLDKVIHSLSFLHGLPKDTPMVIAVDGAYESGARYKSVRNVDMRNYVKAIKAKYNNKKHVKIITSSKKIMLVRNMKRALRKVHTKYVLVLQHDLPFINEVNHTGLIDTMESHSEVRLVRFPTARVLTRKRDGSVCNEKEVHFESENGIQLTKTHVWSDRNHLTRKQYYEEMFQLPGWNSVRAMEFHMQQFGKKNCSHWGTYLYGARGSNPTIFHMDGRRDGQFMTSTKRVYGNLTGIL
;
A
#
# COMPACT_ATOMS: atom_id res chain seq x y z
N MET A 1 -59.97 -20.65 41.98
CA MET A 1 -58.60 -20.93 42.44
C MET A 1 -57.64 -20.53 41.33
N LEU A 2 -56.96 -19.40 41.47
CA LEU A 2 -55.97 -18.93 40.50
C LEU A 2 -54.62 -19.58 40.80
N SER A 3 -54.11 -20.34 39.83
CA SER A 3 -52.83 -21.02 39.83
C SER A 3 -51.69 -20.01 39.77
N ILE A 4 -50.86 -19.95 40.82
CA ILE A 4 -49.66 -19.12 40.87
C ILE A 4 -48.62 -19.72 39.90
N PRO A 5 -48.05 -18.93 38.96
CA PRO A 5 -47.09 -19.45 38.02
C PRO A 5 -45.80 -19.90 38.72
N ASN A 6 -45.36 -21.08 38.30
CA ASN A 6 -44.24 -21.85 38.82
C ASN A 6 -42.98 -20.97 38.99
N ALA A 7 -42.59 -20.68 40.23
CA ALA A 7 -41.47 -19.77 40.59
C ALA A 7 -40.14 -20.11 39.89
N HIS A 8 -39.99 -21.35 39.45
CA HIS A 8 -38.83 -21.80 38.68
C HIS A 8 -38.71 -21.14 37.30
N LYS A 9 -39.84 -20.90 36.60
CA LYS A 9 -39.83 -20.26 35.27
C LYS A 9 -39.42 -18.79 35.34
N ILE A 10 -39.80 -18.08 36.41
CA ILE A 10 -39.42 -16.68 36.64
C ILE A 10 -37.91 -16.55 36.88
N ARG A 11 -37.30 -17.48 37.63
CA ARG A 11 -35.84 -17.47 37.88
C ARG A 11 -35.03 -17.67 36.60
N ILE A 12 -35.48 -18.54 35.70
CA ILE A 12 -34.81 -18.78 34.41
C ILE A 12 -34.89 -17.55 33.51
N LEU A 13 -36.04 -16.87 33.46
CA LEU A 13 -36.22 -15.66 32.67
C LEU A 13 -35.33 -14.51 33.18
N ILE A 14 -35.25 -14.31 34.50
CA ILE A 14 -34.39 -13.29 35.11
C ILE A 14 -32.90 -13.55 34.81
N ALA A 15 -32.47 -14.82 34.89
CA ALA A 15 -31.10 -15.20 34.55
C ALA A 15 -30.77 -14.93 33.07
N PHE A 16 -31.71 -15.22 32.17
CA PHE A 16 -31.53 -14.98 30.74
C PHE A 16 -31.43 -13.48 30.43
N VAL A 17 -32.38 -12.66 30.92
CA VAL A 17 -32.38 -11.21 30.74
C VAL A 17 -31.12 -10.56 31.31
N SER A 18 -30.67 -10.99 32.50
CA SER A 18 -29.43 -10.47 33.11
C SER A 18 -28.20 -10.79 32.26
N SER A 19 -28.13 -12.01 31.70
CA SER A 19 -27.02 -12.42 30.83
C SER A 19 -27.02 -11.65 29.50
N THR A 20 -28.20 -11.38 28.93
CA THR A 20 -28.33 -10.55 27.72
C THR A 20 -27.92 -9.11 27.97
N ILE A 21 -28.30 -8.52 29.11
CA ILE A 21 -27.90 -7.14 29.49
C ILE A 21 -26.37 -7.04 29.64
N VAL A 22 -25.72 -8.03 30.28
CA VAL A 22 -24.25 -8.06 30.42
C VAL A 22 -23.55 -8.14 29.06
N LEU A 23 -24.06 -8.96 28.14
CA LEU A 23 -23.53 -9.06 26.78
C LEU A 23 -23.69 -7.76 26.00
N VAL A 24 -24.85 -7.11 26.08
CA VAL A 24 -25.10 -5.83 25.40
C VAL A 24 -24.19 -4.74 25.98
N SER A 25 -24.06 -4.62 27.30
CA SER A 25 -23.14 -3.66 27.92
C SER A 25 -21.67 -3.94 27.59
N SER A 26 -21.26 -5.20 27.45
CA SER A 26 -19.90 -5.57 27.03
C SER A 26 -19.62 -5.13 25.59
N VAL A 27 -20.56 -5.35 24.66
CA VAL A 27 -20.44 -4.90 23.27
C VAL A 27 -20.40 -3.38 23.18
N TYR A 28 -21.26 -2.66 23.92
CA TYR A 28 -21.23 -1.20 23.98
C TYR A 28 -19.90 -0.66 24.52
N ASN A 29 -19.35 -1.26 25.57
CA ASN A 29 -18.04 -0.86 26.11
C ASN A 29 -16.90 -1.12 25.14
N VAL A 30 -16.90 -2.25 24.42
CA VAL A 30 -15.89 -2.54 23.40
C VAL A 30 -15.97 -1.55 22.24
N THR A 31 -17.18 -1.22 21.76
CA THR A 31 -17.36 -0.24 20.69
C THR A 31 -16.97 1.16 21.15
N ALA A 32 -17.31 1.58 22.37
CA ALA A 32 -16.91 2.88 22.93
C ALA A 32 -15.38 3.01 23.08
N ILE A 33 -14.70 1.96 23.57
CA ILE A 33 -13.23 1.92 23.66
C ILE A 33 -12.61 1.99 22.27
N PHE A 34 -13.18 1.27 21.29
CA PHE A 34 -12.69 1.27 19.92
C PHE A 34 -12.84 2.64 19.25
N THR A 35 -14.01 3.28 19.39
CA THR A 35 -14.26 4.63 18.88
C THR A 35 -13.36 5.67 19.56
N ARG A 36 -13.14 5.56 20.88
CA ARG A 36 -12.24 6.45 21.63
C ARG A 36 -10.80 6.34 21.14
N ASN A 37 -10.31 5.13 20.86
CA ASN A 37 -8.96 4.93 20.34
C ASN A 37 -8.80 5.49 18.91
N ILE A 38 -9.80 5.31 18.05
CA ILE A 38 -9.80 5.89 16.70
C ILE A 38 -9.78 7.42 16.77
N LEU A 39 -10.62 8.01 17.63
CA LEU A 39 -10.72 9.46 17.76
C LEU A 39 -9.42 10.07 18.32
N HIS A 40 -8.80 9.40 19.30
CA HIS A 40 -7.50 9.81 19.85
C HIS A 40 -6.39 9.77 18.78
N ASP A 41 -6.36 8.75 17.93
CA ASP A 41 -5.39 8.66 16.82
C ASP A 41 -5.60 9.77 15.77
N ILE A 42 -6.85 10.15 15.49
CA ILE A 42 -7.19 11.27 14.59
C ILE A 42 -6.69 12.59 15.17
N ILE A 43 -6.97 12.86 16.46
CA ILE A 43 -6.55 14.08 17.15
C ILE A 43 -5.01 14.21 17.18
N LEU A 44 -4.28 13.11 17.42
CA LEU A 44 -2.82 13.12 17.42
C LEU A 44 -2.21 13.42 16.05
N GLU A 45 -2.83 12.95 14.97
CA GLU A 45 -2.35 13.23 13.61
C GLU A 45 -2.63 14.69 13.21
N GLU A 46 -3.81 15.22 13.56
CA GLU A 46 -4.16 16.62 13.29
C GLU A 46 -3.24 17.59 14.07
N ARG A 47 -2.93 17.27 15.33
CA ARG A 47 -1.94 18.01 16.12
C ARG A 47 -0.56 18.02 15.47
N ARG A 48 -0.12 16.88 14.93
CA ARG A 48 1.19 16.78 14.26
C ARG A 48 1.26 17.64 13.00
N GLU A 49 0.19 17.72 12.21
CA GLU A 49 0.11 18.59 11.04
C GLU A 49 0.11 20.10 11.42
N LEU A 50 -0.54 20.46 12.53
CA LEU A 50 -0.50 21.82 13.08
C LEU A 50 0.90 22.22 13.59
N GLU A 51 1.61 21.31 14.27
CA GLU A 51 3.00 21.55 14.73
C GLU A 51 3.99 21.65 13.56
N LEU A 52 3.77 20.91 12.47
CA LEU A 52 4.59 21.02 11.25
C LEU A 52 4.38 22.35 10.54
N THR A 53 3.14 22.85 10.50
CA THR A 53 2.81 24.14 9.87
C THR A 53 3.22 25.34 10.72
N SER A 54 3.22 25.24 12.05
CA SER A 54 3.71 26.31 12.93
C SER A 54 5.23 26.49 12.83
N ASN A 55 5.98 25.38 12.74
CA ASN A 55 7.45 25.43 12.63
C ASN A 55 7.93 26.01 11.30
N LEU A 56 7.15 25.87 10.22
CA LEU A 56 7.45 26.49 8.92
C LEU A 56 7.23 28.01 8.91
N ARG A 57 6.41 28.56 9.82
CA ARG A 57 6.17 30.01 9.91
C ARG A 57 7.20 30.76 10.74
N HIS A 58 8.04 30.08 11.50
CA HIS A 58 9.09 30.72 12.32
C HIS A 58 10.46 30.77 11.64
N SER A 59 10.63 30.15 10.46
CA SER A 59 11.91 30.14 9.73
C SER A 59 12.07 31.25 8.69
N ASP A 60 11.05 32.07 8.43
CA ASP A 60 11.08 33.12 7.37
C ASP A 60 11.44 34.53 7.89
N GLY A 61 12.00 34.64 9.09
CA GLY A 61 12.16 35.91 9.78
C GLY A 61 13.57 36.22 10.26
N THR A 62 14.61 36.12 9.42
CA THR A 62 15.85 36.92 9.54
C THR A 62 16.84 36.56 8.42
N PHE A 63 16.84 37.32 7.33
CA PHE A 63 18.02 37.60 6.52
C PHE A 63 17.77 38.90 5.76
N ARG A 64 18.28 40.02 6.28
CA ARG A 64 18.51 41.24 5.50
C ARG A 64 19.94 41.70 5.73
N ASN A 65 20.60 41.91 4.61
CA ASN A 65 22.01 42.16 4.42
C ASN A 65 22.44 43.50 5.03
N GLU A 66 23.68 43.48 5.54
CA GLU A 66 24.53 44.66 5.63
C GLU A 66 24.85 45.14 4.22
N GLU A 67 24.54 46.40 3.90
CA GLU A 67 25.33 47.18 2.97
C GLU A 67 25.18 48.67 3.28
N ASN A 68 26.33 49.35 3.26
CA ASN A 68 26.56 50.74 3.59
C ASN A 68 25.73 51.71 2.73
N TYR A 69 25.00 52.64 3.35
CA TYR A 69 24.90 54.01 2.84
C TYR A 69 24.51 54.98 3.95
N ARG A 70 25.26 56.08 4.04
CA ARG A 70 25.01 57.23 4.93
C ARG A 70 23.66 57.87 4.61
N GLU A 71 22.87 58.20 5.63
CA GLU A 71 21.86 59.25 5.51
C GLU A 71 21.95 60.27 6.65
N THR A 72 21.91 61.51 6.18
CA THR A 72 21.70 62.77 6.87
C THR A 72 20.38 62.76 7.64
N THR A 73 20.43 63.39 8.80
CA THR A 73 19.36 63.64 9.76
C THR A 73 18.19 64.42 9.15
N THR A 74 16.96 63.94 9.33
CA THR A 74 15.80 64.84 9.54
C THR A 74 14.71 64.17 10.38
N THR A 75 14.41 64.84 11.48
CA THR A 75 13.42 64.55 12.50
C THR A 75 12.00 64.84 11.98
N THR A 76 11.05 63.92 12.14
CA THR A 76 9.63 64.29 12.15
C THR A 76 8.84 63.37 13.08
N THR A 77 8.26 64.00 14.09
CA THR A 77 7.36 63.48 15.11
C THR A 77 5.95 63.29 14.56
N LEU A 78 5.37 62.10 14.70
CA LEU A 78 3.92 61.87 14.59
C LEU A 78 3.45 60.88 15.66
N GLY A 79 2.35 61.24 16.32
CA GLY A 79 1.84 60.68 17.57
C GLY A 79 1.08 59.35 17.46
N PRO A 80 0.53 58.86 18.59
CA PRO A 80 0.10 57.48 18.75
C PRO A 80 -1.34 57.23 18.26
N CYS A 81 -1.49 56.35 17.26
CA CYS A 81 -2.78 55.74 16.92
C CYS A 81 -3.12 54.59 17.89
N LYS A 82 -4.07 54.85 18.79
CA LYS A 82 -4.79 53.81 19.54
C LYS A 82 -5.84 53.17 18.64
N GLY A 83 -5.84 51.84 18.53
CA GLY A 83 -6.96 51.11 17.96
C GLY A 83 -6.58 49.76 17.37
N GLN A 84 -6.42 48.73 18.22
CA GLN A 84 -6.50 47.34 17.77
C GLN A 84 -7.44 46.54 18.67
N SER A 85 -8.48 45.99 18.05
CA SER A 85 -9.42 45.06 18.67
C SER A 85 -8.71 43.77 19.07
N SER A 86 -8.83 43.37 20.32
CA SER A 86 -8.42 42.05 20.79
C SER A 86 -9.31 40.96 20.18
N ARG A 87 -8.89 40.35 19.06
CA ARG A 87 -9.40 39.02 18.69
C ARG A 87 -8.87 38.03 19.71
N LYS A 88 -9.75 37.54 20.59
CA LYS A 88 -9.44 36.48 21.55
C LYS A 88 -9.06 35.22 20.77
N TYR A 89 -7.77 34.88 20.75
CA TYR A 89 -7.31 33.57 20.32
C TYR A 89 -7.81 32.54 21.34
N ARG A 90 -8.68 31.62 20.90
CA ARG A 90 -9.01 30.43 21.70
C ARG A 90 -7.76 29.58 21.78
N THR A 91 -7.36 29.22 23.00
CA THR A 91 -6.26 28.27 23.21
C THR A 91 -6.72 26.88 22.78
N ALA A 92 -5.78 26.03 22.34
CA ALA A 92 -6.06 24.64 21.98
C ALA A 92 -6.83 23.88 23.08
N LYS A 93 -6.57 24.23 24.34
CA LYS A 93 -7.26 23.68 25.52
C LYS A 93 -8.76 24.03 25.57
N ASN A 94 -9.15 25.21 25.09
CA ASN A 94 -10.57 25.61 25.05
C ASN A 94 -11.32 24.88 23.92
N ILE A 95 -10.64 24.59 22.81
CA ILE A 95 -11.21 23.79 21.71
C ILE A 95 -11.41 22.34 22.15
N GLU A 96 -10.45 21.78 22.91
CA GLU A 96 -10.54 20.44 23.48
C GLU A 96 -11.73 20.29 24.45
N ILE A 97 -11.97 21.27 25.32
CA ILE A 97 -13.10 21.26 26.27
C ILE A 97 -14.44 21.32 25.53
N ASP A 98 -14.57 22.19 24.53
CA ASP A 98 -15.80 22.33 23.74
C ASP A 98 -16.14 21.02 22.98
N LEU A 99 -15.13 20.38 22.37
CA LEU A 99 -15.29 19.09 21.68
C LEU A 99 -15.70 17.95 22.62
N TRP A 100 -15.15 17.89 23.84
CA TRP A 100 -15.55 16.88 24.81
C TRP A 100 -16.99 17.05 25.28
N ASN A 101 -17.43 18.30 25.47
CA ASN A 101 -18.81 18.59 25.87
C ASN A 101 -19.82 18.20 24.77
N GLU A 102 -19.50 18.43 23.49
CA GLU A 102 -20.35 18.00 22.37
C GLU A 102 -20.44 16.47 22.26
N ILE A 103 -19.34 15.76 22.51
CA ILE A 103 -19.30 14.30 22.51
C ILE A 103 -20.12 13.72 23.68
N GLU A 104 -20.02 14.27 24.89
CA GLU A 104 -20.84 13.84 26.03
C GLU A 104 -22.33 14.10 25.81
N GLN A 105 -22.68 15.20 25.15
CA GLN A 105 -24.06 15.51 24.81
C GLN A 105 -24.62 14.55 23.74
N ALA A 106 -23.80 14.16 22.75
CA ALA A 106 -24.18 13.20 21.71
C ALA A 106 -24.29 11.74 22.21
N LEU A 107 -23.59 11.39 23.30
CA LEU A 107 -23.58 10.04 23.87
C LEU A 107 -24.61 9.83 24.99
N SER A 108 -25.38 10.86 25.36
CA SER A 108 -26.45 10.73 26.34
C SER A 108 -27.66 9.97 25.77
N PRO A 109 -28.09 8.86 26.38
CA PRO A 109 -29.15 8.02 25.82
C PRO A 109 -30.51 8.73 25.82
N SER A 110 -31.06 8.92 24.63
CA SER A 110 -32.43 9.40 24.42
C SER A 110 -33.42 8.30 24.82
N LYS A 111 -34.34 8.60 25.75
CA LYS A 111 -35.46 7.70 26.09
C LYS A 111 -36.36 7.55 24.87
N VAL A 112 -36.46 6.35 24.30
CA VAL A 112 -37.47 6.01 23.29
C VAL A 112 -38.19 4.72 23.65
N VAL A 113 -39.52 4.83 23.57
CA VAL A 113 -40.60 3.90 23.85
C VAL A 113 -40.66 2.80 22.79
N GLY A 114 -40.96 1.57 23.22
CA GLY A 114 -40.92 0.37 22.39
C GLY A 114 -42.15 0.16 21.48
N SER A 115 -41.95 -0.64 20.43
CA SER A 115 -43.01 -1.32 19.68
C SER A 115 -42.46 -2.59 19.05
N ASP A 116 -43.21 -3.69 19.22
CA ASP A 116 -42.93 -5.06 18.81
C ASP A 116 -42.93 -5.28 17.29
N VAL A 117 -42.06 -6.18 16.80
CA VAL A 117 -42.24 -6.86 15.51
C VAL A 117 -41.82 -8.33 15.60
N ASN A 118 -42.71 -9.19 15.12
CA ASN A 118 -42.68 -10.64 15.09
C ASN A 118 -42.20 -11.11 13.68
N THR A 119 -41.35 -12.14 13.59
CA THR A 119 -41.01 -12.79 12.30
C THR A 119 -40.78 -14.29 12.45
N ASP A 120 -41.60 -15.07 11.75
CA ASP A 120 -41.43 -16.49 11.46
C ASP A 120 -40.50 -16.71 10.25
N ILE A 121 -39.67 -17.75 10.30
CA ILE A 121 -38.86 -18.24 9.17
C ILE A 121 -39.00 -19.77 9.06
N THR A 122 -39.42 -20.24 7.89
CA THR A 122 -39.46 -21.66 7.51
C THR A 122 -38.30 -21.99 6.58
N TYR A 123 -37.60 -23.10 6.84
CA TYR A 123 -36.51 -23.64 6.00
C TYR A 123 -37.04 -24.67 4.99
N HIS A 124 -36.52 -24.64 3.76
CA HIS A 124 -36.66 -25.73 2.79
C HIS A 124 -35.29 -26.15 2.25
N GLU A 125 -35.00 -27.44 2.35
CA GLU A 125 -33.80 -28.13 1.88
C GLU A 125 -34.10 -28.83 0.55
N GLN A 126 -33.22 -28.70 -0.45
CA GLN A 126 -33.29 -29.50 -1.68
C GLN A 126 -31.90 -30.02 -2.13
N THR A 127 -31.88 -31.32 -2.30
CA THR A 127 -30.82 -32.20 -2.80
C THR A 127 -30.55 -32.04 -4.30
N SER A 128 -29.28 -32.17 -4.73
CA SER A 128 -28.89 -32.25 -6.14
C SER A 128 -28.46 -33.67 -6.55
N LYS A 129 -29.03 -34.16 -7.67
CA LYS A 129 -28.67 -35.42 -8.35
C LYS A 129 -27.80 -35.17 -9.59
N THR A 130 -26.90 -36.12 -9.79
CA THR A 130 -25.94 -36.35 -10.87
C THR A 130 -26.56 -36.42 -12.28
N ILE A 131 -25.88 -35.85 -13.29
CA ILE A 131 -26.09 -36.18 -14.72
C ILE A 131 -24.74 -36.47 -15.38
N LYS A 132 -24.64 -37.64 -16.02
CA LYS A 132 -23.58 -38.03 -16.97
C LYS A 132 -24.13 -38.03 -18.39
N SER A 133 -23.24 -37.72 -19.32
CA SER A 133 -23.06 -38.32 -20.67
C SER A 133 -23.48 -37.54 -21.92
N ASN A 134 -22.62 -37.76 -22.93
CA ASN A 134 -22.80 -37.64 -24.39
C ASN A 134 -22.34 -36.33 -25.06
N ILE A 135 -21.16 -36.40 -25.69
CA ILE A 135 -20.78 -35.54 -26.81
C ILE A 135 -20.46 -36.44 -28.01
N SER A 136 -21.31 -36.34 -29.02
CA SER A 136 -21.18 -36.96 -30.34
C SER A 136 -20.45 -36.02 -31.32
N LYS A 137 -19.48 -36.62 -32.03
CA LYS A 137 -18.92 -36.30 -33.35
C LYS A 137 -19.53 -35.08 -34.09
N SER A 138 -18.73 -34.05 -34.35
CA SER A 138 -19.06 -32.98 -35.32
C SER A 138 -18.17 -33.05 -36.58
N ARG A 139 -18.83 -32.80 -37.72
CA ARG A 139 -18.32 -32.84 -39.09
C ARG A 139 -17.41 -31.64 -39.39
N LYS A 140 -16.34 -31.90 -40.15
CA LYS A 140 -15.49 -30.89 -40.80
C LYS A 140 -16.30 -30.06 -41.80
N ARG A 141 -16.39 -28.73 -41.60
CA ARG A 141 -16.80 -27.74 -42.60
C ARG A 141 -15.58 -26.91 -43.00
N GLN A 142 -15.35 -26.77 -44.30
CA GLN A 142 -14.30 -25.91 -44.86
C GLN A 142 -14.66 -24.40 -44.74
N PRO A 143 -13.67 -23.50 -44.61
CA PRO A 143 -13.93 -22.08 -44.45
C PRO A 143 -14.17 -21.36 -45.79
N ARG A 144 -15.25 -20.57 -45.84
CA ARG A 144 -15.52 -19.56 -46.89
C ARG A 144 -14.59 -18.36 -46.68
N LYS A 145 -13.90 -17.93 -47.75
CA LYS A 145 -13.11 -16.71 -47.82
C LYS A 145 -14.03 -15.48 -47.79
N SER A 146 -14.11 -14.79 -46.65
CA SER A 146 -14.75 -13.48 -46.55
C SER A 146 -13.74 -12.37 -46.85
N LYS A 147 -14.09 -11.48 -47.78
CA LYS A 147 -13.34 -10.28 -48.13
C LYS A 147 -13.37 -9.31 -46.94
N GLY A 148 -12.22 -9.09 -46.32
CA GLY A 148 -12.08 -8.23 -45.14
C GLY A 148 -12.24 -6.75 -45.47
N LYS A 149 -13.20 -6.10 -44.81
CA LYS A 149 -13.29 -4.64 -44.71
C LYS A 149 -12.05 -4.11 -44.00
N VAL A 150 -11.35 -3.16 -44.61
CA VAL A 150 -10.26 -2.39 -44.01
C VAL A 150 -10.85 -1.56 -42.87
N ASN A 151 -10.63 -1.99 -41.63
CA ASN A 151 -11.04 -1.24 -40.44
C ASN A 151 -10.14 -0.02 -40.29
N LYS A 152 -10.76 1.18 -40.30
CA LYS A 152 -10.11 2.45 -39.99
C LYS A 152 -9.38 2.33 -38.65
N THR A 153 -8.06 2.43 -38.70
CA THR A 153 -7.17 2.54 -37.55
C THR A 153 -7.59 3.76 -36.73
N GLN A 154 -8.33 3.54 -35.63
CA GLN A 154 -8.56 4.59 -34.65
C GLN A 154 -7.20 5.04 -34.13
N LYS A 155 -6.88 6.34 -34.27
CA LYS A 155 -5.72 6.95 -33.65
C LYS A 155 -5.78 6.66 -32.14
N LYS A 156 -4.96 5.72 -31.69
CA LYS A 156 -4.70 5.41 -30.28
C LYS A 156 -4.30 6.74 -29.65
N GLY A 157 -5.20 7.37 -28.90
CA GLY A 157 -4.90 8.59 -28.15
C GLY A 157 -3.71 8.25 -27.25
N SER A 158 -2.62 9.02 -27.35
CA SER A 158 -1.41 8.78 -26.57
C SER A 158 -1.78 8.82 -25.09
N THR A 159 -1.85 7.66 -24.45
CA THR A 159 -2.08 7.53 -23.02
C THR A 159 -0.99 8.34 -22.31
N PRO A 160 -1.31 9.21 -21.34
CA PRO A 160 -0.31 10.01 -20.68
C PRO A 160 0.72 9.09 -20.01
N LEU A 161 1.97 9.16 -20.45
CA LEU A 161 3.11 8.44 -19.86
C LEU A 161 3.32 8.75 -18.36
N ASN A 162 2.60 9.72 -17.82
CA ASN A 162 2.69 10.21 -16.45
C ASN A 162 1.75 9.49 -15.46
N ASP A 163 1.20 8.34 -15.84
CA ASP A 163 0.23 7.59 -15.03
C ASP A 163 0.86 6.58 -14.05
N THR A 164 2.18 6.60 -13.85
CA THR A 164 2.89 5.75 -12.88
C THR A 164 3.51 6.56 -11.75
N THR A 165 3.40 6.07 -10.51
CA THR A 165 4.22 6.54 -9.37
C THR A 165 5.11 5.41 -8.90
N ILE A 166 6.38 5.70 -8.66
CA ILE A 166 7.34 4.76 -8.09
C ILE A 166 7.21 4.82 -6.57
N ILE A 167 7.08 3.67 -5.91
CA ILE A 167 7.23 3.56 -4.46
C ILE A 167 8.48 2.74 -4.20
N ILE A 168 9.46 3.31 -3.50
CA ILE A 168 10.62 2.56 -3.00
C ILE A 168 10.46 2.39 -1.50
N THR A 169 10.34 1.15 -1.04
CA THR A 169 10.34 0.86 0.39
C THR A 169 11.75 0.50 0.85
N THR A 170 12.20 1.18 1.90
CA THR A 170 13.47 0.87 2.56
C THR A 170 13.21 0.33 3.96
N ASN A 171 14.07 -0.57 4.42
CA ASN A 171 14.02 -1.11 5.77
C ASN A 171 15.44 -1.19 6.35
N TRP A 172 15.53 -1.70 7.58
CA TRP A 172 16.80 -1.99 8.21
C TRP A 172 17.58 -3.09 7.44
N MET A 173 18.86 -2.83 7.19
CA MET A 173 19.85 -3.80 6.72
C MET A 173 21.26 -3.43 7.23
N PRO A 174 22.18 -4.41 7.34
CA PRO A 174 23.57 -4.18 7.76
C PRO A 174 24.33 -3.06 7.04
N SER A 175 24.08 -2.82 5.76
CA SER A 175 24.77 -1.76 4.98
C SER A 175 24.33 -0.33 5.33
N VAL A 176 23.27 -0.17 6.12
CA VAL A 176 22.83 1.14 6.63
C VAL A 176 23.90 1.65 7.62
N PRO A 177 24.39 2.91 7.49
CA PRO A 177 23.69 4.04 6.88
C PRO A 177 24.04 4.37 5.42
N SER A 178 24.76 3.51 4.69
CA SER A 178 25.03 3.77 3.27
C SER A 178 23.74 3.81 2.43
N THR A 179 23.70 4.70 1.43
CA THR A 179 22.62 4.76 0.43
C THR A 179 22.89 3.92 -0.82
N ASP A 180 24.04 3.26 -0.93
CA ASP A 180 24.51 2.65 -2.18
C ASP A 180 23.50 1.66 -2.78
N GLN A 181 22.80 0.88 -1.95
CA GLN A 181 21.79 -0.07 -2.43
C GLN A 181 20.58 0.65 -3.04
N LEU A 182 20.09 1.67 -2.34
CA LEU A 182 19.01 2.53 -2.86
C LEU A 182 19.44 3.21 -4.16
N ASP A 183 20.69 3.68 -4.22
CA ASP A 183 21.26 4.31 -5.40
C ASP A 183 21.29 3.35 -6.60
N LYS A 184 21.73 2.10 -6.39
CA LYS A 184 21.71 1.04 -7.42
C LYS A 184 20.29 0.75 -7.91
N VAL A 185 19.30 0.70 -7.02
CA VAL A 185 17.88 0.52 -7.42
C VAL A 185 17.38 1.70 -8.24
N ILE A 186 17.63 2.94 -7.81
CA ILE A 186 17.22 4.14 -8.54
C ILE A 186 17.93 4.21 -9.90
N HIS A 187 19.22 3.89 -9.96
CA HIS A 187 19.97 3.89 -11.21
C HIS A 187 19.42 2.83 -12.18
N SER A 188 19.03 1.66 -11.67
CA SER A 188 18.44 0.59 -12.47
C SER A 188 17.08 0.92 -13.10
N LEU A 189 16.47 2.06 -12.77
CA LEU A 189 15.28 2.54 -13.48
C LEU A 189 15.54 2.82 -14.96
N SER A 190 16.81 2.98 -15.36
CA SER A 190 17.19 3.10 -16.78
C SER A 190 16.87 1.85 -17.61
N PHE A 191 16.66 0.68 -16.98
CA PHE A 191 16.22 -0.55 -17.65
C PHE A 191 14.72 -0.54 -17.99
N LEU A 192 13.95 0.47 -17.56
CA LEU A 192 12.51 0.55 -17.76
C LEU A 192 12.17 1.46 -18.95
N HIS A 193 12.14 0.88 -20.15
CA HIS A 193 11.87 1.60 -21.39
C HIS A 193 10.49 2.23 -21.40
N GLY A 194 10.44 3.53 -21.60
CA GLY A 194 9.20 4.31 -21.61
C GLY A 194 8.73 4.79 -20.24
N LEU A 195 9.50 4.59 -19.17
CA LEU A 195 9.27 5.26 -17.90
C LEU A 195 9.85 6.69 -17.94
N PRO A 196 9.06 7.76 -17.73
CA PRO A 196 9.58 9.12 -17.70
C PRO A 196 10.67 9.32 -16.63
N LYS A 197 11.70 10.12 -16.93
CA LYS A 197 12.81 10.37 -16.00
C LYS A 197 12.37 11.12 -14.73
N ASP A 198 11.29 11.89 -14.83
CA ASP A 198 10.68 12.69 -13.78
C ASP A 198 9.41 12.04 -13.19
N THR A 199 9.25 10.73 -13.40
CA THR A 199 8.15 9.96 -12.80
C THR A 199 8.06 10.24 -11.29
N PRO A 200 6.87 10.59 -10.75
CA PRO A 200 6.69 10.79 -9.33
C PRO A 200 7.21 9.60 -8.52
N MET A 201 7.94 9.88 -7.45
CA MET A 201 8.59 8.87 -6.63
C MET A 201 8.35 9.12 -5.16
N VAL A 202 7.97 8.08 -4.43
CA VAL A 202 7.83 8.08 -2.97
C VAL A 202 8.86 7.13 -2.38
N ILE A 203 9.84 7.66 -1.65
CA ILE A 203 10.80 6.87 -0.88
C ILE A 203 10.25 6.74 0.53
N ALA A 204 9.77 5.55 0.88
CA ALA A 204 9.18 5.23 2.16
C ALA A 204 10.20 4.55 3.06
N VAL A 205 10.73 5.29 4.03
CA VAL A 205 11.77 4.84 4.95
C VAL A 205 11.16 4.35 6.26
N ASP A 206 11.33 3.05 6.55
CA ASP A 206 10.93 2.47 7.84
C ASP A 206 11.79 3.04 8.98
N GLY A 207 11.28 2.94 10.21
CA GLY A 207 11.97 3.47 11.39
C GLY A 207 12.91 2.45 12.05
N ALA A 208 13.68 2.94 13.02
CA ALA A 208 14.50 2.09 13.87
C ALA A 208 13.64 1.22 14.79
N TYR A 209 14.23 0.14 15.28
CA TYR A 209 13.66 -0.59 16.40
C TYR A 209 13.73 0.27 17.66
N GLU A 210 12.66 0.28 18.44
CA GLU A 210 12.74 0.76 19.83
C GLU A 210 13.73 -0.11 20.61
N SER A 211 14.36 0.46 21.63
CA SER A 211 15.24 -0.25 22.56
C SER A 211 14.58 -1.55 23.02
N GLY A 212 15.20 -2.70 22.70
CA GLY A 212 14.62 -4.03 23.01
C GLY A 212 14.56 -5.02 21.84
N ALA A 213 15.04 -4.67 20.64
CA ALA A 213 15.10 -5.62 19.52
C ALA A 213 15.79 -6.94 19.92
N ARG A 214 15.23 -8.10 19.56
CA ARG A 214 15.77 -9.42 19.94
C ARG A 214 17.22 -9.66 19.50
N TYR A 215 17.67 -9.01 18.43
CA TYR A 215 18.98 -9.25 17.83
C TYR A 215 19.90 -8.05 18.03
N LYS A 216 21.09 -8.29 18.61
CA LYS A 216 22.12 -7.25 18.80
C LYS A 216 22.55 -6.59 17.48
N SER A 217 22.69 -7.37 16.41
CA SER A 217 23.04 -6.88 15.07
C SER A 217 22.07 -5.81 14.53
N VAL A 218 20.83 -5.86 14.99
CA VAL A 218 19.77 -4.92 14.58
C VAL A 218 19.79 -3.62 15.40
N ARG A 219 20.33 -3.65 16.63
CA ARG A 219 20.31 -2.51 17.55
C ARG A 219 21.29 -1.40 17.19
N ASN A 220 22.37 -1.73 16.47
CA ASN A 220 23.49 -0.80 16.24
C ASN A 220 23.40 -0.05 14.90
N VAL A 221 22.31 -0.21 14.16
CA VAL A 221 22.20 0.44 12.86
C VAL A 221 21.63 1.84 12.98
N ASP A 222 22.35 2.78 12.40
CA ASP A 222 22.04 4.20 12.48
C ASP A 222 21.04 4.62 11.39
N MET A 223 19.78 4.22 11.58
CA MET A 223 18.67 4.64 10.71
C MET A 223 18.51 6.17 10.67
N ARG A 224 18.95 6.91 11.70
CA ARG A 224 18.87 8.38 11.72
C ARG A 224 19.85 8.96 10.71
N ASN A 225 21.09 8.50 10.71
CA ASN A 225 22.07 8.94 9.72
C ASN A 225 21.71 8.48 8.30
N TYR A 226 21.09 7.32 8.14
CA TYR A 226 20.56 6.88 6.85
C TYR A 226 19.45 7.81 6.33
N VAL A 227 18.47 8.17 7.17
CA VAL A 227 17.43 9.13 6.80
C VAL A 227 18.04 10.48 6.44
N LYS A 228 19.04 10.96 7.19
CA LYS A 228 19.78 12.19 6.86
C LYS A 228 20.46 12.08 5.50
N ALA A 229 21.15 10.98 5.22
CA ALA A 229 21.83 10.74 3.94
C ALA A 229 20.85 10.72 2.75
N ILE A 230 19.71 10.02 2.89
CA ILE A 230 18.65 10.01 1.86
C ILE A 230 18.13 11.44 1.63
N LYS A 231 17.80 12.17 2.71
CA LYS A 231 17.29 13.55 2.59
C LYS A 231 18.31 14.47 1.92
N ALA A 232 19.56 14.43 2.34
CA ALA A 232 20.63 15.22 1.73
C ALA A 232 20.77 14.95 0.22
N LYS A 233 20.62 13.68 -0.19
CA LYS A 233 20.81 13.27 -1.59
C LYS A 233 19.59 13.48 -2.49
N TYR A 234 18.38 13.38 -1.95
CA TYR A 234 17.16 13.27 -2.76
C TYR A 234 16.12 14.38 -2.54
N ASN A 235 16.23 15.19 -1.48
CA ASN A 235 15.20 16.19 -1.15
C ASN A 235 15.15 17.38 -2.10
N ASN A 236 16.21 17.63 -2.89
CA ASN A 236 16.25 18.66 -3.93
C ASN A 236 15.55 18.22 -5.24
N LYS A 237 15.15 16.95 -5.38
CA LYS A 237 14.48 16.44 -6.58
C LYS A 237 12.97 16.64 -6.45
N LYS A 238 12.40 17.55 -7.25
CA LYS A 238 10.96 17.93 -7.18
C LYS A 238 9.99 16.75 -7.33
N HIS A 239 10.35 15.71 -8.10
CA HIS A 239 9.52 14.52 -8.30
C HIS A 239 9.68 13.47 -7.19
N VAL A 240 10.57 13.68 -6.21
CA VAL A 240 10.83 12.73 -5.12
C VAL A 240 10.24 13.24 -3.81
N LYS A 241 9.41 12.40 -3.17
CA LYS A 241 8.87 12.61 -1.84
C LYS A 241 9.42 11.57 -0.87
N ILE A 242 10.07 12.03 0.19
CA ILE A 242 10.60 11.15 1.24
C ILE A 242 9.61 11.14 2.40
N ILE A 243 9.14 9.95 2.79
CA ILE A 243 8.36 9.78 4.02
C ILE A 243 9.14 8.87 4.97
N THR A 244 9.21 9.26 6.24
CA THR A 244 10.02 8.55 7.24
C THR A 244 9.15 8.13 8.40
N SER A 245 9.40 6.97 8.99
CA SER A 245 8.85 6.59 10.30
C SER A 245 9.92 6.74 11.37
N SER A 246 9.55 7.26 12.55
CA SER A 246 10.46 7.23 13.71
C SER A 246 10.56 5.85 14.34
N LYS A 247 9.51 5.03 14.19
CA LYS A 247 9.39 3.67 14.73
C LYS A 247 9.35 2.65 13.60
N LYS A 248 9.78 1.42 13.88
CA LYS A 248 9.60 0.31 12.95
C LYS A 248 8.11 -0.01 12.77
N ILE A 249 7.59 0.28 11.57
CA ILE A 249 6.19 0.03 11.20
C ILE A 249 6.05 -1.12 10.20
N MET A 250 7.15 -1.68 9.70
CA MET A 250 7.19 -2.80 8.75
C MET A 250 6.60 -2.44 7.37
N LEU A 251 6.78 -3.35 6.41
CA LEU A 251 6.45 -3.13 5.01
C LEU A 251 4.98 -2.75 4.77
N VAL A 252 4.03 -3.48 5.38
CA VAL A 252 2.58 -3.25 5.17
C VAL A 252 2.17 -1.82 5.52
N ARG A 253 2.55 -1.33 6.71
CA ARG A 253 2.19 0.02 7.14
C ARG A 253 2.94 1.08 6.35
N ASN A 254 4.20 0.80 6.00
CA ASN A 254 4.99 1.70 5.18
C ASN A 254 4.39 1.87 3.77
N MET A 255 3.93 0.77 3.16
CA MET A 255 3.18 0.77 1.91
C MET A 255 1.87 1.55 2.00
N LYS A 256 1.06 1.34 3.04
CA LYS A 256 -0.17 2.13 3.27
C LYS A 256 0.12 3.64 3.34
N ARG A 257 1.18 4.05 4.05
CA ARG A 257 1.59 5.46 4.14
C ARG A 257 2.04 6.01 2.78
N ALA A 258 2.79 5.23 2.01
CA ALA A 258 3.26 5.61 0.69
C ALA A 258 2.11 5.78 -0.31
N LEU A 259 1.17 4.83 -0.35
CA LEU A 259 0.00 4.86 -1.23
C LEU A 259 -0.91 6.06 -1.01
N ARG A 260 -1.00 6.59 0.22
CA ARG A 260 -1.72 7.85 0.49
C ARG A 260 -1.12 9.07 -0.21
N LYS A 261 0.13 8.97 -0.67
CA LYS A 261 0.82 10.03 -1.42
C LYS A 261 0.80 9.78 -2.93
N VAL A 262 0.19 8.67 -3.39
CA VAL A 262 0.07 8.31 -4.80
C VAL A 262 -1.23 8.82 -5.38
N HIS A 263 -1.14 9.55 -6.49
CA HIS A 263 -2.29 10.08 -7.22
C HIS A 263 -2.44 9.48 -8.63
N THR A 264 -1.46 8.72 -9.08
CA THR A 264 -1.45 8.10 -10.41
C THR A 264 -2.22 6.77 -10.42
N LYS A 265 -2.62 6.32 -11.61
CA LYS A 265 -3.37 5.07 -11.82
C LYS A 265 -2.52 3.83 -11.53
N TYR A 266 -1.24 3.88 -11.90
CA TYR A 266 -0.28 2.79 -11.74
C TYR A 266 0.74 3.09 -10.66
N VAL A 267 1.23 2.01 -10.06
CA VAL A 267 2.25 2.04 -9.02
C VAL A 267 3.33 1.02 -9.36
N LEU A 268 4.57 1.49 -9.44
CA LEU A 268 5.76 0.64 -9.54
C LEU A 268 6.37 0.52 -8.14
N VAL A 269 6.18 -0.62 -7.48
CA VAL A 269 6.69 -0.88 -6.13
C VAL A 269 8.05 -1.55 -6.23
N LEU A 270 9.05 -0.98 -5.54
CA LEU A 270 10.43 -1.43 -5.54
C LEU A 270 10.93 -1.64 -4.10
N GLN A 271 11.70 -2.70 -3.89
CA GLN A 271 12.49 -2.86 -2.68
C GLN A 271 13.88 -2.26 -2.93
N HIS A 272 14.43 -1.57 -1.93
CA HIS A 272 15.71 -0.87 -2.01
C HIS A 272 16.96 -1.73 -2.25
N ASP A 273 16.83 -3.06 -2.29
CA ASP A 273 17.91 -4.04 -2.51
C ASP A 273 17.65 -4.94 -3.73
N LEU A 274 16.70 -4.57 -4.60
CA LEU A 274 16.32 -5.31 -5.80
C LEU A 274 16.50 -4.46 -7.09
N PRO A 275 17.71 -4.15 -7.56
CA PRO A 275 17.89 -3.45 -8.83
C PRO A 275 17.40 -4.30 -10.02
N PHE A 276 16.95 -3.61 -11.07
CA PHE A 276 16.77 -4.22 -12.39
C PHE A 276 18.12 -4.56 -13.02
N ILE A 277 18.19 -5.70 -13.70
CA ILE A 277 19.39 -6.20 -14.38
C ILE A 277 19.14 -6.59 -15.85
N ASN A 278 17.88 -6.48 -16.30
CA ASN A 278 17.49 -6.69 -17.69
C ASN A 278 16.41 -5.69 -18.06
N GLU A 279 16.30 -5.42 -19.36
CA GLU A 279 15.34 -4.47 -19.90
C GLU A 279 13.90 -4.89 -19.68
N VAL A 280 13.04 -3.90 -19.46
CA VAL A 280 11.60 -4.05 -19.28
C VAL A 280 10.91 -3.00 -20.14
N ASN A 281 9.98 -3.42 -21.00
CA ASN A 281 9.15 -2.53 -21.77
C ASN A 281 7.99 -2.01 -20.89
N HIS A 282 8.23 -0.90 -20.18
CA HIS A 282 7.24 -0.31 -19.27
C HIS A 282 6.01 0.19 -20.04
N THR A 283 6.17 0.85 -21.19
CA THR A 283 5.03 1.30 -22.02
C THR A 283 4.16 0.12 -22.45
N GLY A 284 4.76 -0.96 -22.95
CA GLY A 284 4.01 -2.16 -23.34
C GLY A 284 3.26 -2.79 -22.17
N LEU A 285 3.81 -2.72 -20.95
CA LEU A 285 3.12 -3.19 -19.75
C LEU A 285 1.89 -2.36 -19.42
N ILE A 286 2.01 -1.03 -19.45
CA ILE A 286 0.87 -0.14 -19.22
C ILE A 286 -0.22 -0.40 -20.27
N ASP A 287 0.14 -0.44 -21.55
CA ASP A 287 -0.80 -0.74 -22.63
C ASP A 287 -1.47 -2.11 -22.46
N THR A 288 -0.72 -3.12 -22.02
CA THR A 288 -1.26 -4.46 -21.75
C THR A 288 -2.24 -4.43 -20.58
N MET A 289 -1.91 -3.70 -19.51
CA MET A 289 -2.80 -3.54 -18.37
C MET A 289 -4.04 -2.72 -18.74
N GLU A 290 -3.98 -1.78 -19.68
CA GLU A 290 -5.18 -1.08 -20.17
C GLU A 290 -6.08 -2.00 -21.00
N SER A 291 -5.52 -2.78 -21.94
CA SER A 291 -6.32 -3.64 -22.81
C SER A 291 -6.79 -4.94 -22.14
N HIS A 292 -6.11 -5.40 -21.09
CA HIS A 292 -6.40 -6.66 -20.41
C HIS A 292 -6.65 -6.42 -18.92
N SER A 293 -7.92 -6.23 -18.57
CA SER A 293 -8.32 -5.87 -17.21
C SER A 293 -7.96 -6.89 -16.13
N GLU A 294 -7.73 -8.15 -16.53
CA GLU A 294 -7.28 -9.25 -15.68
C GLU A 294 -5.79 -9.16 -15.30
N VAL A 295 -4.97 -8.38 -16.02
CA VAL A 295 -3.56 -8.16 -15.70
C VAL A 295 -3.47 -7.05 -14.66
N ARG A 296 -3.63 -7.43 -13.38
CA ARG A 296 -3.71 -6.46 -12.27
C ARG A 296 -2.38 -6.20 -11.58
N LEU A 297 -1.48 -7.17 -11.62
CA LEU A 297 -0.16 -7.10 -10.99
C LEU A 297 0.86 -7.89 -11.84
N VAL A 298 1.94 -7.22 -12.23
CA VAL A 298 3.08 -7.81 -12.94
C VAL A 298 4.32 -7.74 -12.07
N ARG A 299 4.84 -8.90 -11.67
CA ARG A 299 6.01 -9.06 -10.83
C ARG A 299 7.26 -9.34 -11.65
N PHE A 300 8.37 -8.77 -11.19
CA PHE A 300 9.68 -8.94 -11.80
C PHE A 300 10.42 -10.14 -11.16
N PRO A 301 10.79 -11.17 -11.94
CA PRO A 301 11.47 -12.36 -11.42
C PRO A 301 12.93 -12.09 -10.97
N THR A 302 13.35 -12.71 -9.85
CA THR A 302 14.78 -12.77 -9.42
C THR A 302 15.50 -14.05 -9.83
N ALA A 303 14.76 -15.02 -10.35
CA ALA A 303 15.26 -16.28 -10.88
C ALA A 303 14.51 -16.59 -12.17
N ARG A 304 14.96 -17.59 -12.94
CA ARG A 304 14.28 -17.99 -14.17
C ARG A 304 12.79 -18.27 -13.93
N VAL A 305 11.94 -17.78 -14.83
CA VAL A 305 10.47 -17.87 -14.70
C VAL A 305 10.02 -19.33 -14.72
N LEU A 306 9.47 -19.81 -13.60
CA LEU A 306 8.78 -21.11 -13.43
C LEU A 306 9.37 -22.31 -14.21
N THR A 307 10.66 -22.59 -14.01
CA THR A 307 11.33 -23.71 -14.69
C THR A 307 10.76 -25.09 -14.35
N ARG A 308 10.04 -25.24 -13.22
CA ARG A 308 9.38 -26.49 -12.82
C ARG A 308 7.87 -26.35 -12.89
N LYS A 309 7.17 -27.31 -13.52
CA LYS A 309 5.71 -27.39 -13.44
C LYS A 309 5.35 -27.71 -12.00
N ARG A 310 4.48 -26.90 -11.39
CA ARG A 310 3.81 -27.27 -10.15
C ARG A 310 2.53 -27.99 -10.52
N ASP A 311 2.63 -29.30 -10.71
CA ASP A 311 1.48 -30.15 -10.99
C ASP A 311 0.44 -30.00 -9.87
N GLY A 312 -0.83 -29.78 -10.25
CA GLY A 312 -1.94 -29.63 -9.30
C GLY A 312 -2.15 -28.23 -8.70
N SER A 313 -1.51 -27.19 -9.22
CA SER A 313 -1.78 -25.83 -8.73
C SER A 313 -3.18 -25.33 -9.14
N VAL A 314 -3.88 -24.66 -8.21
CA VAL A 314 -5.24 -24.10 -8.39
C VAL A 314 -5.33 -23.12 -9.56
N CYS A 315 -4.18 -22.60 -9.97
CA CYS A 315 -4.06 -21.75 -11.13
C CYS A 315 -3.33 -22.52 -12.20
N ASN A 316 -3.98 -22.74 -13.34
CA ASN A 316 -3.31 -23.26 -14.51
C ASN A 316 -2.21 -22.26 -14.89
N GLU A 317 -0.97 -22.53 -14.46
CA GLU A 317 0.21 -21.74 -14.80
C GLU A 317 0.39 -21.85 -16.32
N LYS A 318 -0.14 -20.83 -17.01
CA LYS A 318 -0.16 -20.72 -18.46
C LYS A 318 0.63 -19.48 -18.83
N GLU A 319 1.46 -19.64 -19.84
CA GLU A 319 2.00 -18.50 -20.56
C GLU A 319 0.85 -17.79 -21.26
N VAL A 320 0.85 -16.46 -21.15
CA VAL A 320 -0.12 -15.60 -21.81
C VAL A 320 0.68 -14.64 -22.67
N HIS A 321 0.53 -14.81 -23.98
CA HIS A 321 1.18 -13.98 -24.96
C HIS A 321 0.24 -12.82 -25.29
N PHE A 322 0.66 -11.60 -24.96
CA PHE A 322 0.01 -10.36 -25.39
C PHE A 322 0.73 -9.75 -26.60
N GLU A 323 1.52 -10.59 -27.30
CA GLU A 323 2.43 -10.23 -28.39
C GLU A 323 1.71 -9.62 -29.59
N SER A 324 0.45 -10.00 -29.85
CA SER A 324 -0.33 -9.43 -30.96
C SER A 324 -0.70 -7.95 -30.77
N GLU A 325 -0.64 -7.43 -29.54
CA GLU A 325 -1.10 -6.07 -29.24
C GLU A 325 0.02 -5.14 -28.76
N ASN A 326 0.91 -5.63 -27.89
CA ASN A 326 1.87 -4.74 -27.20
C ASN A 326 3.31 -5.31 -27.08
N GLY A 327 3.60 -6.46 -27.70
CA GLY A 327 4.93 -7.10 -27.62
C GLY A 327 5.32 -7.57 -26.21
N ILE A 328 4.34 -7.79 -25.33
CA ILE A 328 4.56 -8.24 -23.95
C ILE A 328 4.24 -9.72 -23.83
N GLN A 329 5.07 -10.42 -23.07
CA GLN A 329 4.90 -11.83 -22.74
C GLN A 329 4.90 -11.99 -21.23
N LEU A 330 3.85 -12.58 -20.68
CA LEU A 330 3.70 -12.78 -19.23
C LEU A 330 3.40 -14.24 -18.91
N THR A 331 3.80 -14.67 -17.72
CA THR A 331 3.46 -16.01 -17.20
C THR A 331 2.57 -15.90 -15.97
N LYS A 332 1.34 -16.42 -16.02
CA LYS A 332 0.40 -16.33 -14.90
C LYS A 332 0.75 -17.32 -13.78
N THR A 333 0.66 -16.88 -12.52
CA THR A 333 0.86 -17.72 -11.34
C THR A 333 -0.02 -17.28 -10.16
N HIS A 334 -0.31 -18.22 -9.25
CA HIS A 334 -1.00 -17.91 -7.99
C HIS A 334 -0.04 -17.40 -6.90
N VAL A 335 1.27 -17.50 -7.13
CA VAL A 335 2.28 -17.10 -6.15
C VAL A 335 2.33 -15.59 -6.07
N TRP A 336 2.08 -15.07 -4.88
CA TRP A 336 2.22 -13.66 -4.59
C TRP A 336 3.57 -13.40 -3.93
N SER A 337 4.22 -12.27 -4.21
CA SER A 337 5.44 -11.86 -3.50
C SER A 337 5.56 -10.34 -3.52
N ASP A 338 6.17 -9.77 -2.48
CA ASP A 338 6.35 -8.32 -2.30
C ASP A 338 7.60 -7.75 -2.98
N ARG A 339 8.33 -8.56 -3.76
CA ARG A 339 9.42 -8.14 -4.66
C ARG A 339 8.94 -7.10 -5.67
N ASN A 340 9.86 -6.49 -6.41
CA ASN A 340 9.50 -5.44 -7.37
C ASN A 340 8.36 -5.86 -8.30
N HIS A 341 7.37 -4.98 -8.47
CA HIS A 341 6.22 -5.23 -9.32
C HIS A 341 5.56 -3.93 -9.76
N LEU A 342 4.89 -3.98 -10.90
CA LEU A 342 3.98 -2.97 -11.41
C LEU A 342 2.54 -3.41 -11.14
N THR A 343 1.69 -2.50 -10.67
CA THR A 343 0.28 -2.79 -10.42
C THR A 343 -0.59 -1.55 -10.56
N ARG A 344 -1.90 -1.74 -10.65
CA ARG A 344 -2.87 -0.65 -10.51
C ARG A 344 -2.93 -0.22 -9.04
N LYS A 345 -3.03 1.07 -8.77
CA LYS A 345 -3.27 1.59 -7.41
C LYS A 345 -4.50 0.93 -6.77
N GLN A 346 -5.57 0.80 -7.54
CA GLN A 346 -6.82 0.16 -7.13
C GLN A 346 -6.61 -1.28 -6.59
N TYR A 347 -5.65 -2.03 -7.15
CA TYR A 347 -5.35 -3.38 -6.64
C TYR A 347 -4.95 -3.35 -5.17
N TYR A 348 -4.11 -2.38 -4.78
CA TYR A 348 -3.71 -2.19 -3.38
C TYR A 348 -4.85 -1.70 -2.49
N GLU A 349 -5.71 -0.82 -3.01
CA GLU A 349 -6.86 -0.29 -2.26
C GLU A 349 -7.83 -1.41 -1.91
N GLU A 350 -8.18 -2.27 -2.87
CA GLU A 350 -9.00 -3.46 -2.62
C GLU A 350 -8.27 -4.47 -1.74
N MET A 351 -6.99 -4.72 -2.01
CA MET A 351 -6.18 -5.66 -1.25
C MET A 351 -6.19 -5.30 0.24
N PHE A 352 -6.00 -4.03 0.61
CA PHE A 352 -5.97 -3.60 2.00
C PHE A 352 -7.33 -3.57 2.71
N GLN A 353 -8.44 -3.78 1.99
CA GLN A 353 -9.76 -3.99 2.57
C GLN A 353 -10.01 -5.45 2.99
N LEU A 354 -9.16 -6.40 2.57
CA LEU A 354 -9.26 -7.80 2.99
C LEU A 354 -9.10 -7.94 4.52
N PRO A 355 -9.74 -8.93 5.16
CA PRO A 355 -9.64 -9.11 6.61
C PRO A 355 -8.24 -9.56 7.03
N GLY A 356 -7.74 -9.03 8.16
CA GLY A 356 -6.53 -9.53 8.82
C GLY A 356 -5.26 -8.69 8.66
N TRP A 357 -5.29 -7.55 7.96
CA TRP A 357 -4.10 -6.70 7.75
C TRP A 357 -3.49 -6.07 9.01
N ASN A 358 -4.21 -6.05 10.13
CA ASN A 358 -3.75 -5.37 11.35
C ASN A 358 -2.52 -6.04 12.00
N SER A 359 -2.33 -7.34 11.76
CA SER A 359 -1.24 -8.15 12.35
C SER A 359 -0.21 -8.65 11.32
N VAL A 360 -0.38 -8.34 10.03
CA VAL A 360 0.45 -8.89 8.95
C VAL A 360 1.81 -8.20 8.91
N ARG A 361 2.87 -9.00 9.01
CA ARG A 361 4.26 -8.53 8.94
C ARG A 361 4.79 -8.41 7.51
N ALA A 362 4.40 -9.33 6.62
CA ALA A 362 4.79 -9.34 5.22
C ALA A 362 3.56 -9.60 4.36
N MET A 363 3.38 -8.80 3.30
CA MET A 363 2.22 -8.90 2.41
C MET A 363 2.13 -10.29 1.76
N GLU A 364 3.28 -10.91 1.49
CA GLU A 364 3.39 -12.22 0.84
C GLU A 364 2.62 -13.32 1.59
N PHE A 365 2.84 -13.47 2.90
CA PHE A 365 2.17 -14.52 3.65
C PHE A 365 0.65 -14.38 3.64
N HIS A 366 0.16 -13.15 3.66
CA HIS A 366 -1.27 -12.89 3.64
C HIS A 366 -1.85 -13.15 2.25
N MET A 367 -1.24 -12.55 1.23
CA MET A 367 -1.76 -12.63 -0.13
C MET A 367 -1.59 -13.98 -0.80
N GLN A 368 -0.63 -14.80 -0.37
CA GLN A 368 -0.46 -16.15 -0.90
C GLN A 368 -1.73 -16.99 -0.77
N GLN A 369 -2.49 -16.83 0.32
CA GLN A 369 -3.74 -17.57 0.52
C GLN A 369 -4.85 -17.09 -0.41
N PHE A 370 -4.96 -15.78 -0.62
CA PHE A 370 -5.94 -15.18 -1.54
C PHE A 370 -5.63 -15.51 -3.00
N GLY A 371 -4.35 -15.43 -3.39
CA GLY A 371 -3.87 -15.83 -4.71
C GLY A 371 -4.12 -17.31 -5.00
N LYS A 372 -3.91 -18.19 -4.01
CA LYS A 372 -4.23 -19.63 -4.14
C LYS A 372 -5.73 -19.87 -4.29
N LYS A 373 -6.58 -19.17 -3.53
CA LYS A 373 -8.04 -19.36 -3.55
C LYS A 373 -8.70 -18.78 -4.82
N ASN A 374 -8.27 -17.59 -5.25
CA ASN A 374 -8.83 -16.91 -6.41
C ASN A 374 -7.71 -16.31 -7.26
N CYS A 375 -7.01 -17.18 -7.98
CA CYS A 375 -5.90 -16.76 -8.83
C CYS A 375 -6.34 -15.92 -10.03
N SER A 376 -7.58 -16.05 -10.48
CA SER A 376 -8.09 -15.20 -11.57
C SER A 376 -8.06 -13.72 -11.21
N HIS A 377 -8.37 -13.39 -9.95
CA HIS A 377 -8.45 -12.01 -9.47
C HIS A 377 -7.22 -11.56 -8.68
N TRP A 378 -6.66 -12.43 -7.81
CA TRP A 378 -5.51 -12.12 -6.94
C TRP A 378 -4.19 -12.72 -7.42
N GLY A 379 -4.21 -13.54 -8.48
CA GLY A 379 -3.00 -14.09 -9.07
C GLY A 379 -2.09 -12.99 -9.62
N THR A 380 -0.82 -13.35 -9.78
CA THR A 380 0.20 -12.45 -10.30
C THR A 380 0.64 -12.91 -11.68
N TYR A 381 1.12 -11.96 -12.47
CA TYR A 381 1.77 -12.23 -13.74
C TYR A 381 3.27 -12.02 -13.56
N LEU A 382 4.09 -12.95 -14.04
CA LEU A 382 5.54 -12.79 -14.10
C LEU A 382 5.92 -12.17 -15.43
N TYR A 383 6.80 -11.17 -15.41
CA TYR A 383 7.35 -10.58 -16.63
C TYR A 383 8.26 -11.59 -17.36
N GLY A 384 7.92 -11.91 -18.61
CA GLY A 384 8.63 -12.86 -19.48
C GLY A 384 7.95 -14.23 -19.64
N ALA A 385 8.32 -14.94 -20.72
CA ALA A 385 8.00 -16.37 -20.88
C ALA A 385 8.56 -17.21 -19.75
N ARG A 386 8.03 -18.42 -19.65
CA ARG A 386 8.65 -19.49 -18.88
C ARG A 386 10.07 -19.73 -19.35
N GLY A 387 10.97 -19.88 -18.38
CA GLY A 387 12.39 -20.07 -18.62
C GLY A 387 13.17 -18.79 -18.93
N SER A 388 12.49 -17.64 -19.13
CA SER A 388 13.16 -16.37 -19.35
C SER A 388 14.06 -15.97 -18.18
N ASN A 389 15.03 -15.12 -18.50
CA ASN A 389 15.97 -14.58 -17.51
C ASN A 389 15.22 -13.71 -16.47
N PRO A 390 15.67 -13.70 -15.21
CA PRO A 390 15.20 -12.77 -14.21
C PRO A 390 15.46 -11.33 -14.65
N THR A 391 14.58 -10.45 -14.24
CA THR A 391 14.67 -9.01 -14.53
C THR A 391 15.25 -8.21 -13.39
N ILE A 392 15.27 -8.76 -12.18
CA ILE A 392 15.81 -8.12 -10.99
C ILE A 392 16.83 -9.03 -10.29
N PHE A 393 17.75 -8.42 -9.54
CA PHE A 393 18.76 -9.12 -8.75
C PHE A 393 18.65 -8.75 -7.29
N HIS A 394 18.77 -9.73 -6.38
CA HIS A 394 18.77 -9.44 -4.94
C HIS A 394 20.18 -9.25 -4.42
N MET A 395 20.51 -8.02 -4.02
CA MET A 395 21.85 -7.68 -3.51
C MET A 395 22.14 -8.26 -2.12
N ASP A 396 21.15 -8.89 -1.48
CA ASP A 396 21.22 -9.49 -0.14
C ASP A 396 22.04 -8.66 0.86
N GLY A 397 21.55 -7.44 1.13
CA GLY A 397 22.20 -6.53 2.08
C GLY A 397 22.29 -7.05 3.51
N ARG A 398 21.76 -8.24 3.80
CA ARG A 398 21.76 -8.89 5.13
C ARG A 398 22.92 -9.82 5.37
N ARG A 399 23.68 -10.19 4.34
CA ARG A 399 24.89 -11.01 4.47
C ARG A 399 26.09 -10.11 4.22
N ASP A 400 27.13 -10.28 5.03
CA ASP A 400 28.30 -9.41 5.14
C ASP A 400 29.23 -9.44 3.89
N GLY A 401 28.69 -9.16 2.70
CA GLY A 401 29.43 -9.13 1.44
C GLY A 401 29.85 -10.49 0.89
N GLN A 402 29.62 -11.60 1.59
CA GLN A 402 29.83 -12.94 1.04
C GLN A 402 28.62 -13.33 0.16
N PHE A 403 28.75 -13.06 -1.14
CA PHE A 403 27.82 -13.44 -2.22
C PHE A 403 27.60 -14.97 -2.26
N MET A 404 26.76 -15.47 -1.36
CA MET A 404 26.41 -16.89 -1.20
C MET A 404 24.89 -17.09 -1.30
N THR A 405 24.23 -16.36 -2.21
CA THR A 405 22.85 -16.68 -2.61
C THR A 405 22.87 -17.68 -3.78
N SER A 406 21.76 -18.40 -3.95
CA SER A 406 21.50 -19.34 -5.05
C SER A 406 21.77 -18.77 -6.45
N THR A 407 21.95 -17.47 -6.55
CA THR A 407 22.21 -16.69 -7.77
C THR A 407 23.61 -16.95 -8.34
N LYS A 408 24.65 -17.21 -7.53
CA LYS A 408 25.98 -17.61 -8.04
C LYS A 408 25.92 -18.91 -8.84
N ARG A 409 24.99 -19.80 -8.46
CA ARG A 409 24.70 -21.07 -9.15
C ARG A 409 23.98 -20.86 -10.50
N VAL A 410 23.27 -19.74 -10.68
CA VAL A 410 22.50 -19.45 -11.91
C VAL A 410 23.28 -18.56 -12.88
N TYR A 411 24.15 -17.68 -12.39
CA TYR A 411 24.84 -16.66 -13.18
C TYR A 411 26.34 -16.91 -13.41
N GLY A 412 26.97 -17.88 -12.74
CA GLY A 412 28.42 -18.02 -12.82
C GLY A 412 29.15 -16.74 -12.37
N ASN A 413 30.38 -16.52 -12.85
CA ASN A 413 31.24 -15.36 -12.53
C ASN A 413 30.79 -14.04 -13.21
N LEU A 414 29.49 -13.76 -13.30
CA LEU A 414 28.96 -12.47 -13.80
C LEU A 414 29.13 -11.30 -12.81
N THR A 415 29.93 -11.47 -11.76
CA THR A 415 30.24 -10.42 -10.77
C THR A 415 31.02 -9.24 -11.34
N GLY A 416 31.49 -9.29 -12.59
CA GLY A 416 32.23 -8.18 -13.22
C GLY A 416 31.37 -7.10 -13.88
N ILE A 417 30.04 -7.24 -13.93
CA ILE A 417 29.14 -6.34 -14.67
C ILE A 417 28.25 -5.47 -13.74
N LEU A 418 28.25 -5.72 -12.42
CA LEU A 418 27.48 -4.98 -11.39
C LEU A 418 28.40 -4.34 -10.35
#